data_AF-T0YE18-F1
#
_entry.id   AF-T0YE18-F1
#
_cell.length_a   1.000
_cell.length_b   1.000
_cell.length_c   1.000
_cell.angle_alpha   90.00
_cell.angle_beta   90.00
_cell.angle_gamma   90.00
#
_symmetry.space_group_name_H-M   'P 1'
#
loop_
_entity.id
_entity.type
_entity.pdbx_description
1 polymer ?
#
loop_
_entity_poly.entity_id
_entity_poly.type
_entity_poly.pdbx_seq_one_letter_code
_entity_poly.pdbx_strand_id
1 'polypeptide(L)' 'MRAQKLSMTAVQGLTCKRIVLIGPMASGKTSIGRHLAALLGWRFTDTDQAIEQTSGVDIATIFDLEGEVGFRKREHSQLV' A
#
# COMPACT_ATOMS: atom_id res chain seq x y z
N MET A 1 16.52 -17.71 31.53
CA MET A 1 15.74 -17.74 30.27
C MET A 1 16.27 -16.64 29.36
N ARG A 2 17.08 -16.97 28.35
CA ARG A 2 17.62 -15.98 27.38
C ARG A 2 16.59 -15.80 26.27
N ALA A 3 15.95 -14.64 26.21
CA ALA A 3 15.24 -14.20 25.01
C ALA A 3 16.30 -14.01 23.91
N GLN A 4 16.34 -14.92 22.93
CA GLN A 4 17.15 -14.72 21.73
C GLN A 4 16.57 -13.51 21.00
N LYS A 5 17.34 -12.43 20.95
CA LYS A 5 17.07 -11.29 20.09
C LYS A 5 17.15 -11.82 18.66
N LEU A 6 16.00 -11.96 17.97
CA LEU A 6 16.00 -12.17 16.53
C LEU A 6 16.69 -10.95 15.91
N SER A 7 17.99 -11.09 15.63
CA SER A 7 18.71 -10.16 14.78
C SER A 7 18.16 -10.38 13.39
N MET A 8 17.20 -9.55 12.98
CA MET A 8 16.75 -9.51 11.61
C MET A 8 17.91 -9.03 10.75
N THR A 9 18.67 -9.99 10.22
CA THR A 9 19.67 -9.75 9.18
C THR A 9 18.94 -9.07 8.05
N ALA A 10 19.31 -7.82 7.76
CA ALA A 10 18.80 -7.09 6.60
C ALA A 10 18.84 -8.02 5.39
N VAL A 11 17.73 -8.15 4.66
CA VAL A 11 17.71 -8.83 3.37
C VAL A 11 18.57 -7.99 2.44
N GLN A 12 19.87 -8.28 2.42
CA GLN A 12 20.84 -7.67 1.52
C GLN A 12 20.50 -8.18 0.12
N GLY A 13 19.84 -7.33 -0.70
CA GLY A 13 19.63 -7.67 -2.11
C GLY A 13 18.44 -7.05 -2.86
N LEU A 14 17.49 -6.36 -2.21
CA LEU A 14 16.43 -5.68 -2.98
C LEU A 14 16.89 -4.30 -3.47
N THR A 15 17.19 -4.20 -4.77
CA THR A 15 17.40 -2.92 -5.49
C THR A 15 16.08 -2.27 -5.94
N CYS A 16 14.94 -2.83 -5.55
CA CYS A 16 13.64 -2.32 -5.99
C CYS A 16 13.31 -1.00 -5.29
N LYS A 17 12.66 -0.08 -6.01
CA LYS A 17 12.27 1.24 -5.49
C LYS A 17 10.87 1.26 -4.86
N ARG A 18 10.02 0.28 -5.19
CA ARG A 18 8.63 0.15 -4.73
C ARG A 18 8.22 -1.32 -4.68
N ILE A 19 7.39 -1.67 -3.69
CA ILE A 19 6.71 -2.96 -3.58
C ILE A 19 5.20 -2.67 -3.62
N VAL A 20 4.47 -3.38 -4.47
CA VAL A 20 3.01 -3.27 -4.58
C VAL A 20 2.38 -4.58 -4.11
N LEU A 21 1.45 -4.49 -3.16
CA LEU A 21 0.70 -5.64 -2.66
C LEU A 21 -0.61 -5.75 -3.42
N ILE A 22 -0.81 -6.86 -4.14
CA ILE A 22 -2.03 -7.14 -4.92
C ILE A 22 -2.84 -8.27 -4.28
N GLY A 23 -4.16 -8.23 -4.45
CA GLY A 23 -5.08 -9.26 -3.94
C GLY A 23 -6.46 -8.69 -3.57
N PRO A 24 -7.42 -9.55 -3.21
CA PRO A 24 -8.81 -9.14 -2.92
C PRO A 24 -8.91 -8.26 -1.68
N MET A 25 -10.01 -7.49 -1.55
CA MET A 25 -10.32 -6.75 -0.32
C MET A 25 -10.32 -7.68 0.89
N ALA A 26 -9.95 -7.16 2.08
CA ALA A 26 -9.87 -7.92 3.33
C ALA A 26 -8.84 -9.08 3.38
N SER A 27 -7.99 -9.28 2.37
CA SER A 27 -6.91 -10.28 2.42
C SER A 27 -5.72 -9.92 3.33
N GLY A 28 -5.81 -8.80 4.07
CA GLY A 28 -4.78 -8.37 5.01
C GLY A 28 -3.62 -7.57 4.43
N LYS A 29 -3.71 -7.11 3.16
CA LYS A 29 -2.65 -6.34 2.48
C LYS A 29 -2.17 -5.13 3.29
N THR A 30 -3.09 -4.37 3.86
CA THR A 30 -2.73 -3.19 4.66
C THR A 30 -1.98 -3.56 5.94
N SER A 31 -2.33 -4.69 6.57
CA SER A 31 -1.65 -5.18 7.76
C SER A 31 -0.22 -5.64 7.44
N ILE A 32 -0.08 -6.50 6.42
CA ILE A 32 1.21 -7.02 5.97
C ILE A 32 2.09 -5.89 5.43
N GLY A 33 1.53 -4.96 4.66
CA GLY A 33 2.26 -3.83 4.08
C GLY A 33 2.84 -2.89 5.13
N ARG A 34 2.08 -2.58 6.20
CA ARG A 34 2.61 -1.80 7.33
C ARG A 34 3.76 -2.51 8.03
N HIS A 35 3.60 -3.82 8.26
CA HIS A 35 4.66 -4.60 8.90
C HIS A 35 5.91 -4.65 8.02
N LEU A 36 5.76 -4.97 6.73
CA LEU A 36 6.84 -5.02 5.76
C LEU A 36 7.56 -3.67 5.63
N ALA A 37 6.82 -2.57 5.56
CA ALA A 37 7.39 -1.22 5.51
C ALA A 37 8.23 -0.91 6.76
N ALA A 38 7.75 -1.25 7.95
CA ALA A 38 8.50 -1.10 9.19
C ALA A 38 9.79 -1.93 9.20
N LEU A 39 9.74 -3.17 8.68
CA LEU A 39 10.92 -4.04 8.59
C LEU A 39 11.97 -3.52 7.60
N LEU A 40 11.54 -2.90 6.51
CA LEU A 40 12.43 -2.36 5.47
C LEU A 40 12.86 -0.92 5.74
N GLY A 41 12.29 -0.24 6.74
CA GLY A 41 12.49 1.20 6.95
C GLY A 41 11.86 2.06 5.84
N TRP A 42 10.82 1.56 5.20
CA TRP A 42 10.15 2.20 4.06
C TRP A 42 8.85 2.87 4.50
N ARG A 43 8.31 3.74 3.64
CA ARG A 43 6.97 4.30 3.82
C ARG A 43 5.92 3.33 3.27
N PHE A 44 4.86 3.13 4.03
CA PHE A 44 3.66 2.46 3.58
C PHE A 44 2.65 3.50 3.08
N THR A 45 2.05 3.25 1.92
CA THR A 45 0.96 4.05 1.35
C THR A 45 -0.20 3.12 1.03
N ASP A 46 -1.40 3.46 1.51
CA ASP A 46 -2.64 2.84 1.08
C ASP A 46 -3.16 3.62 -0.14
N THR A 47 -3.32 2.93 -1.28
CA THR A 47 -3.68 3.57 -2.56
C THR A 47 -5.07 4.18 -2.49
N ASP A 48 -6.02 3.53 -1.82
CA ASP A 48 -7.40 4.01 -1.70
C ASP A 48 -7.42 5.32 -0.92
N GLN A 49 -6.73 5.36 0.23
CA GLN A 49 -6.60 6.59 1.02
C GLN A 49 -5.87 7.70 0.26
N ALA A 50 -4.83 7.37 -0.51
CA ALA A 50 -4.10 8.35 -1.30
C ALA A 50 -4.97 8.96 -2.40
N ILE A 51 -5.86 8.16 -3.02
CA ILE A 51 -6.83 8.64 -4.00
C ILE A 51 -7.80 9.61 -3.33
N GLU A 52 -8.39 9.28 -2.18
CA GLU A 52 -9.32 10.16 -1.46
C GLU A 52 -8.67 11.49 -1.04
N GLN A 53 -7.42 11.44 -0.58
CA GLN A 53 -6.67 12.64 -0.20
C GLN A 53 -6.37 13.55 -1.40
N THR A 54 -6.08 12.98 -2.56
CA THR A 54 -5.77 13.75 -3.78
C THR A 54 -7.03 14.19 -4.53
N SER A 55 -8.13 13.46 -4.43
CA SER A 55 -9.42 13.82 -5.03
C SER A 55 -10.22 14.81 -4.19
N GLY A 56 -10.03 14.81 -2.86
CA GLY A 56 -10.80 15.62 -1.92
C GLY A 56 -12.21 15.08 -1.64
N VAL A 57 -12.53 13.89 -2.14
CA VAL A 57 -13.83 13.21 -1.98
C VAL A 57 -13.60 11.72 -1.72
N ASP A 58 -14.57 11.06 -1.10
CA ASP A 58 -14.48 9.61 -0.86
C ASP A 58 -14.58 8.78 -2.16
N ILE A 59 -14.17 7.52 -2.09
CA ILE A 59 -14.23 6.60 -3.24
C ILE A 59 -15.66 6.42 -3.74
N ALA A 60 -16.65 6.38 -2.85
CA ALA A 60 -18.06 6.24 -3.23
C ALA A 60 -18.50 7.37 -4.18
N THR A 61 -18.15 8.61 -3.85
CA THR A 61 -18.41 9.80 -4.67
C THR A 61 -17.71 9.72 -6.03
N ILE A 62 -16.48 9.20 -6.08
CA ILE A 62 -15.77 8.98 -7.35
C ILE A 62 -16.51 7.97 -8.22
N PHE A 63 -17.00 6.87 -7.64
CA PHE A 63 -17.79 5.88 -8.38
C PHE A 63 -19.12 6.46 -8.86
N ASP A 64 -19.81 7.26 -8.04
CA ASP A 64 -21.08 7.88 -8.42
C ASP A 64 -20.93 8.89 -9.56
N LEU A 65 -19.84 9.67 -9.57
CA LEU A 65 -19.61 10.72 -10.56
C LEU A 65 -18.89 10.26 -11.83
N GLU A 66 -17.91 9.36 -11.69
CA GLU A 66 -16.99 8.98 -12.78
C GLU A 66 -17.10 7.50 -13.17
N GLY A 67 -17.84 6.71 -12.39
CA GLY A 67 -17.92 5.26 -12.53
C GLY A 67 -16.60 4.56 -12.26
N GLU A 68 -16.59 3.25 -12.54
CA GLU A 68 -15.39 2.44 -12.38
C GLU A 68 -14.23 2.95 -13.25
N VAL A 69 -14.50 3.43 -14.46
CA VAL A 69 -13.46 3.90 -15.38
C VAL A 69 -12.69 5.09 -14.80
N GLY A 70 -13.37 6.04 -14.14
CA GLY A 70 -12.71 7.16 -13.48
C GLY A 70 -11.85 6.72 -12.31
N PHE A 71 -12.40 5.85 -11.46
CA PHE A 71 -11.65 5.28 -10.34
C PHE A 71 -10.38 4.54 -10.81
N ARG A 72 -10.49 3.67 -11.82
CA ARG A 72 -9.34 2.91 -12.36
C ARG A 72 -8.25 3.79 -12.95
N LYS A 73 -8.62 4.91 -13.60
CA LYS A 73 -7.63 5.89 -14.09
C LYS A 73 -6.83 6.50 -12.94
N ARG A 74 -7.51 6.86 -11.84
CA ARG A 74 -6.88 7.43 -10.63
C ARG A 74 -6.00 6.42 -9.92
N GLU A 75 -6.47 5.18 -9.80
CA GLU A 75 -5.69 4.05 -9.27
C GLU A 75 -4.39 3.87 -10.06
N HIS A 76 -4.47 3.86 -11.40
CA HIS A 76 -3.29 3.77 -12.25
C HIS A 76 -2.31 4.93 -12.03
N SER A 77 -2.81 6.17 -11.91
CA SER A 77 -1.98 7.36 -11.66
C SER A 77 -1.23 7.33 -10.32
N GLN A 78 -1.70 6.59 -9.31
CA GLN A 78 -0.99 6.44 -8.03
C GLN A 78 0.13 5.39 -8.07
N LEU A 79 0.13 4.49 -9.07
CA LEU A 79 1.12 3.41 -9.19
C LEU A 79 2.37 3.81 -9.99
N VAL A 80 2.29 4.86 -10.81
CA VAL A 80 3.39 5.36 -11.66
C VAL A 80 4.39 6.24 -10.94
#